data_AF-A0A3D3QM86-F1
#
_entry.id   AF-A0A3D3QM86-F1
#
_cell.length_a   1.000
_cell.length_b   1.000
_cell.length_c   1.000
_cell.angle_alpha   90.00
_cell.angle_beta   90.00
_cell.angle_gamma   90.00
#
_symmetry.space_group_name_H-M   'P 1'
#
loop_
_entity.id
_entity.type
_entity.pdbx_description
1 polymer ?
#
loop_
_entity_poly.entity_id
_entity_poly.type
_entity_poly.pdbx_seq_one_letter_code
_entity_poly.pdbx_strand_id
1 'polypeptide(L)'
;HGGAHNMLGKLNYEVMSLSWFERTIAKMFMGNKALDDTSWQNAEYHLAKAVDIWPDLILFHFDMGQLHRKRGRREEAIASFRQVLSLGAVHPIDIKLQDQAREILNDWGMVLRKSFMSSMTTGQ
;
A
#
# COMPACT_ATOMS: atom_id res chain seq x y z
N HIS A 1 30.88 -16.70 6.72
CA HIS A 1 30.03 -17.40 7.71
C HIS A 1 28.57 -17.30 7.30
N GLY A 2 27.86 -18.43 7.21
CA GLY A 2 26.53 -18.59 6.60
C GLY A 2 25.34 -17.92 7.30
N GLY A 3 25.56 -17.01 8.25
CA GLY A 3 24.49 -16.27 8.95
C GLY A 3 23.85 -15.17 8.10
N ALA A 4 24.60 -14.56 7.17
CA ALA A 4 24.11 -13.48 6.30
C ALA A 4 23.08 -13.95 5.26
N HIS A 5 23.19 -15.19 4.78
CA HIS A 5 22.25 -15.75 3.81
C HIS A 5 20.95 -16.25 4.44
N ASN A 6 20.94 -16.54 5.75
CA ASN A 6 19.71 -16.83 6.48
C ASN A 6 18.91 -15.55 6.79
N MET A 7 19.58 -14.39 6.93
CA MET A 7 18.93 -13.09 7.15
C MET A 7 18.17 -12.57 5.91
N LEU A 8 18.68 -12.78 4.68
CA LEU A 8 17.93 -12.44 3.46
C LEU A 8 16.77 -13.40 3.18
N GLY A 9 16.89 -14.65 3.63
CA GLY A 9 15.77 -15.61 3.66
C GLY A 9 14.71 -15.24 4.69
N LYS A 10 15.12 -14.78 5.88
CA LYS A 10 14.22 -14.32 6.94
C LYS A 10 13.63 -12.94 6.64
N LEU A 11 14.31 -12.08 5.88
CA LEU A 11 13.78 -10.83 5.37
C LEU A 11 12.54 -11.08 4.48
N ASN A 12 12.52 -12.15 3.69
CA ASN A 12 11.32 -12.54 2.94
C ASN A 12 10.18 -13.11 3.82
N TYR A 13 10.50 -13.60 5.02
CA TYR A 13 9.52 -14.10 5.99
C TYR A 13 9.04 -12.99 6.98
N GLU A 14 9.88 -12.00 7.27
CA GLU A 14 9.67 -10.90 8.21
C GLU A 14 9.18 -9.61 7.53
N VAL A 15 9.34 -9.45 6.21
CA VAL A 15 8.70 -8.35 5.46
C VAL A 15 7.16 -8.50 5.45
N MET A 16 6.64 -9.70 5.72
CA MET A 16 5.20 -9.91 5.98
C MET A 16 4.78 -9.69 7.44
N SER A 17 5.71 -9.45 8.37
CA SER A 17 5.40 -9.21 9.78
C SER A 17 5.37 -7.73 10.18
N LEU A 18 5.95 -6.79 9.42
CA LEU A 18 6.14 -5.40 9.88
C LEU A 18 5.87 -4.33 8.81
N SER A 19 4.63 -3.82 8.80
CA SER A 19 4.30 -2.40 8.52
C SER A 19 3.12 -1.95 9.42
N TRP A 20 2.20 -2.87 9.73
CA TRP A 20 1.19 -2.68 10.77
C TRP A 20 1.72 -2.91 12.20
N PHE A 21 2.67 -3.82 12.39
CA PHE A 21 3.06 -4.31 13.71
C PHE A 21 3.95 -3.30 14.47
N GLU A 22 4.80 -2.53 13.79
CA GLU A 22 5.50 -1.38 14.39
C GLU A 22 4.51 -0.33 14.89
N ARG A 23 3.48 -0.02 14.09
CA ARG A 23 2.42 0.93 14.46
C ARG A 23 1.54 0.42 15.60
N THR A 24 1.44 -0.89 15.78
CA THR A 24 0.61 -1.52 16.83
C THR A 24 1.37 -1.64 18.13
N ILE A 25 2.65 -2.01 18.07
CA ILE A 25 3.57 -2.02 19.22
C ILE A 25 3.79 -0.60 19.74
N ALA A 26 4.01 0.39 18.86
CA ALA A 26 4.13 1.79 19.28
C ALA A 26 2.87 2.30 20.02
N LYS A 27 1.66 1.89 19.60
CA LYS A 27 0.39 2.23 20.26
C LYS A 27 0.18 1.56 21.62
N MET A 28 0.62 0.32 21.79
CA MET A 28 0.52 -0.39 23.07
C MET A 28 1.54 0.12 24.11
N PHE A 29 2.76 0.46 23.68
CA PHE A 29 3.84 0.86 24.60
C PHE A 29 3.85 2.36 24.95
N MET A 30 3.40 3.25 24.06
CA MET A 30 3.53 4.71 24.30
C MET A 30 2.29 5.35 24.94
N GLY A 31 1.19 4.61 25.07
CA GLY A 31 -0.07 5.14 25.56
C GLY A 31 -0.68 6.21 24.62
N ASN A 32 -1.97 6.49 24.79
CA ASN A 32 -2.79 7.30 23.88
C ASN A 32 -2.42 8.81 23.79
N LYS A 33 -1.20 9.21 24.20
CA LYS A 33 -0.75 10.61 24.34
C LYS A 33 0.44 10.97 23.45
N ALA A 34 1.16 10.00 22.87
CA ALA A 34 2.30 10.25 21.96
C ALA A 34 1.91 10.37 20.47
N LEU A 35 0.63 10.11 20.14
CA LEU A 35 0.11 10.25 18.78
C LEU A 35 -0.16 11.71 18.37
N ASP A 36 -0.14 12.66 19.30
CA ASP A 36 -0.35 14.08 19.00
C ASP A 36 0.85 14.73 18.29
N ASP A 37 2.08 14.21 18.50
CA ASP A 37 3.32 14.74 17.88
C ASP A 37 3.83 13.90 16.70
N THR A 38 3.11 12.84 16.31
CA THR A 38 3.47 12.08 15.11
C THR A 38 3.04 12.87 13.87
N SER A 39 3.89 13.80 13.43
CA SER A 39 3.57 14.66 12.30
C SER A 39 3.36 13.84 11.03
N TRP A 40 2.29 14.15 10.29
CA TRP A 40 2.02 13.53 9.00
C TRP A 40 3.17 13.69 8.00
N GLN A 41 3.97 14.74 8.18
CA GLN A 41 5.17 15.05 7.42
C GLN A 41 6.27 14.01 7.63
N ASN A 42 6.50 13.53 8.86
CA ASN A 42 7.48 12.48 9.12
C ASN A 42 7.04 11.15 8.51
N ALA A 43 5.75 10.82 8.60
CA ALA A 43 5.21 9.62 7.97
C ALA A 43 5.39 9.63 6.45
N GLU A 44 5.15 10.78 5.82
CA GLU A 44 5.36 10.99 4.38
C GLU A 44 6.84 10.84 3.99
N TYR A 45 7.74 11.45 4.76
CA TYR A 45 9.19 11.36 4.52
C TYR A 45 9.70 9.92 4.54
N HIS A 46 9.33 9.14 5.56
CA HIS A 46 9.81 7.76 5.69
C HIS A 46 9.21 6.83 4.62
N LEU A 47 7.94 7.00 4.28
CA LEU A 47 7.31 6.22 3.21
C LEU A 47 7.89 6.56 1.84
N ALA A 48 8.19 7.83 1.56
CA ALA A 48 8.89 8.23 0.34
C ALA A 48 10.27 7.55 0.24
N LYS A 49 11.04 7.50 1.33
CA LYS A 49 12.32 6.76 1.36
C LYS A 49 12.17 5.27 1.15
N ALA A 50 11.10 4.65 1.66
CA ALA A 50 10.83 3.24 1.42
C ALA A 50 10.54 2.97 -0.06
N VAL A 51 9.77 3.85 -0.73
CA VAL A 51 9.51 3.78 -2.17
C VAL A 51 10.79 4.00 -2.99
N ASP A 52 11.66 4.93 -2.59
CA ASP A 52 12.96 5.14 -3.26
C ASP A 52 13.86 3.89 -3.22
N ILE A 53 13.86 3.17 -2.10
CA ILE A 53 14.70 1.97 -1.91
C ILE A 53 14.08 0.75 -2.58
N TRP A 54 12.76 0.60 -2.51
CA TRP A 54 12.01 -0.55 -3.03
C TRP A 54 10.81 -0.09 -3.85
N PRO A 55 11.03 0.40 -5.08
CA PRO A 55 9.97 0.96 -5.91
C PRO A 55 8.92 -0.06 -6.35
N ASP A 56 9.27 -1.36 -6.35
CA ASP A 56 8.37 -2.42 -6.81
C ASP A 56 7.56 -3.07 -5.68
N LEU A 57 7.76 -2.65 -4.41
CA LEU A 57 7.02 -3.22 -3.29
C LEU A 57 5.64 -2.58 -3.15
N ILE A 58 4.60 -3.34 -3.48
CA ILE A 58 3.19 -2.91 -3.45
C ILE A 58 2.78 -2.30 -2.09
N LEU A 59 3.31 -2.84 -1.00
CA LEU A 59 3.01 -2.37 0.36
C LEU A 59 3.30 -0.87 0.56
N PHE A 60 4.43 -0.35 0.07
CA PHE A 60 4.80 1.05 0.30
C PHE A 60 3.96 2.03 -0.51
N HIS A 61 3.62 1.68 -1.75
CA HIS A 61 2.67 2.47 -2.54
C HIS A 61 1.27 2.46 -1.91
N PHE A 62 0.85 1.33 -1.34
CA PHE A 62 -0.43 1.25 -0.63
C PHE A 62 -0.45 2.12 0.62
N ASP A 63 0.61 2.08 1.43
CA ASP A 63 0.73 2.90 2.63
C ASP A 63 0.80 4.41 2.32
N MET A 64 1.45 4.79 1.22
CA MET A 64 1.40 6.17 0.69
C MET A 64 -0.02 6.59 0.29
N GLY A 65 -0.74 5.73 -0.42
CA GLY A 65 -2.14 5.99 -0.78
C GLY A 65 -3.03 6.19 0.45
N GLN A 66 -2.84 5.38 1.48
CA GLN A 66 -3.56 5.50 2.75
C GLN A 66 -3.20 6.77 3.52
N LEU A 67 -1.92 7.16 3.51
CA LEU A 67 -1.46 8.42 4.11
C LEU A 67 -2.12 9.61 3.43
N HIS A 68 -2.04 9.70 2.11
CA HIS A 68 -2.66 10.77 1.32
C HIS A 68 -4.17 10.81 1.51
N ARG A 69 -4.84 9.64 1.52
CA ARG A 69 -6.27 9.53 1.81
C ARG A 69 -6.63 10.15 3.16
N LYS A 70 -5.90 9.81 4.22
CA LYS A 70 -6.12 10.36 5.57
C LYS A 70 -5.85 11.87 5.65
N ARG A 71 -4.93 12.38 4.82
CA ARG A 71 -4.59 13.79 4.70
C ARG A 71 -5.60 14.61 3.91
N GLY A 72 -6.65 13.98 3.34
CA GLY A 72 -7.58 14.63 2.42
C GLY A 72 -6.99 14.93 1.04
N ARG A 73 -5.79 14.42 0.75
CA ARG A 73 -5.05 14.57 -0.50
C ARG A 73 -5.47 13.47 -1.47
N ARG A 74 -6.67 13.64 -2.05
CA ARG A 74 -7.36 12.57 -2.78
C ARG A 74 -6.64 12.21 -4.07
N GLU A 75 -6.15 13.20 -4.80
CA GLU A 75 -5.48 13.04 -6.09
C GLU A 75 -4.18 12.25 -5.93
N GLU A 76 -3.35 12.58 -4.93
CA GLU A 76 -2.14 11.83 -4.62
C GLU A 76 -2.46 10.41 -4.14
N ALA A 77 -3.52 10.23 -3.36
CA ALA A 77 -3.96 8.91 -2.95
C ALA A 77 -4.35 8.03 -4.15
N ILE A 78 -5.11 8.60 -5.10
CA ILE A 78 -5.49 7.93 -6.34
C ILE A 78 -4.24 7.52 -7.13
N ALA A 79 -3.25 8.41 -7.25
CA ALA A 79 -2.00 8.10 -7.94
C ALA A 79 -1.28 6.91 -7.29
N SER A 80 -1.12 6.90 -5.97
CA SER A 80 -0.49 5.80 -5.24
C SER A 80 -1.27 4.49 -5.38
N PHE A 81 -2.59 4.50 -5.28
CA PHE A 81 -3.40 3.29 -5.46
C PHE A 81 -3.37 2.78 -6.91
N ARG A 82 -3.22 3.65 -7.91
CA ARG A 82 -2.97 3.22 -9.29
C ARG A 82 -1.61 2.55 -9.45
N GLN A 83 -0.57 3.03 -8.75
CA GLN A 83 0.73 2.36 -8.72
C GLN A 83 0.62 0.95 -8.15
N VAL A 84 -0.08 0.77 -7.02
CA VAL A 84 -0.39 -0.55 -6.44
C VAL A 84 -0.98 -1.52 -7.47
N LEU A 85 -1.92 -1.06 -8.29
CA LEU A 85 -2.57 -1.87 -9.33
C LEU A 85 -1.70 -2.11 -10.58
N SER A 86 -0.65 -1.31 -10.77
CA SER A 86 0.26 -1.45 -11.93
C SER A 86 1.42 -2.41 -11.66
N LEU A 87 1.78 -2.61 -10.39
CA LEU A 87 2.86 -3.50 -9.99
C LEU A 87 2.44 -4.96 -10.03
N GLY A 88 3.39 -5.85 -10.33
CA GLY A 88 3.16 -7.30 -10.31
C GLY A 88 3.08 -7.83 -8.88
N ALA A 89 2.11 -8.71 -8.61
CA ALA A 89 2.01 -9.39 -7.31
C ALA A 89 3.09 -10.47 -7.19
N VAL A 90 3.89 -10.40 -6.12
CA VAL A 90 4.97 -11.34 -5.81
C VAL A 90 4.71 -12.03 -4.47
N HIS A 91 4.19 -11.29 -3.49
CA HIS A 91 3.86 -11.79 -2.17
C HIS A 91 2.36 -12.07 -2.04
N PRO A 92 1.95 -13.07 -1.23
CA PRO A 92 0.52 -13.38 -1.02
C PRO A 92 -0.33 -12.20 -0.54
N ILE A 93 0.28 -11.24 0.19
CA ILE A 93 -0.41 -10.04 0.67
C ILE A 93 -0.75 -9.05 -0.46
N ASP A 94 0.01 -9.07 -1.55
CA ASP A 94 -0.10 -8.10 -2.65
C ASP A 94 -1.49 -8.14 -3.28
N ILE A 95 -2.03 -9.34 -3.49
CA ILE A 95 -3.38 -9.53 -4.05
C ILE A 95 -4.42 -8.83 -3.19
N LYS A 96 -4.33 -8.98 -1.86
CA LYS A 96 -5.25 -8.32 -0.92
C LYS A 96 -5.11 -6.80 -0.97
N LEU A 97 -3.89 -6.28 -1.06
CA LEU A 97 -3.64 -4.84 -1.14
C LEU A 97 -4.12 -4.26 -2.47
N GLN A 98 -3.96 -5.00 -3.56
CA GLN A 98 -4.49 -4.63 -4.87
C GLN A 98 -6.02 -4.63 -4.88
N ASP A 99 -6.66 -5.62 -4.26
CA ASP A 99 -8.11 -5.65 -4.14
C ASP A 99 -8.63 -4.46 -3.32
N GLN A 100 -7.98 -4.15 -2.18
CA GLN A 100 -8.32 -2.97 -1.40
C GLN A 100 -8.11 -1.65 -2.16
N ALA A 101 -6.99 -1.52 -2.89
CA ALA A 101 -6.76 -0.35 -3.73
C ALA A 101 -7.84 -0.21 -4.80
N ARG A 102 -8.28 -1.32 -5.40
CA ARG A 102 -9.36 -1.33 -6.39
C ARG A 102 -10.71 -0.94 -5.79
N GLU A 103 -11.05 -1.46 -4.62
CA GLU A 103 -12.26 -1.07 -3.89
C GLU A 103 -12.28 0.42 -3.58
N ILE A 104 -11.18 0.96 -3.03
CA ILE A 104 -11.08 2.40 -2.74
C ILE A 104 -11.24 3.24 -4.02
N LEU A 105 -10.61 2.83 -5.12
CA LEU A 105 -10.75 3.51 -6.40
C LEU A 105 -12.17 3.41 -6.97
N ASN A 106 -12.85 2.26 -6.81
CA ASN A 106 -14.25 2.08 -7.19
C ASN A 106 -15.17 3.01 -6.39
N ASP A 107 -14.99 3.08 -5.07
CA ASP A 107 -15.76 3.96 -4.18
C ASP A 107 -15.59 5.44 -4.55
N TRP A 108 -14.43 5.78 -5.11
CA TRP A 108 -14.12 7.10 -5.64
C TRP A 108 -14.53 7.32 -7.10
N GLY A 109 -15.14 6.33 -7.76
CA GLY A 109 -15.56 6.42 -9.15
C GLY A 109 -14.41 6.40 -10.16
N MET A 110 -13.22 5.94 -9.77
CA MET A 110 -11.98 6.02 -10.57
C MET A 110 -11.72 4.80 -11.45
N VAL A 111 -12.47 3.71 -11.29
CA VAL A 111 -12.39 2.53 -12.16
C VAL A 111 -13.57 2.55 -13.12
N LEU A 112 -13.26 2.50 -14.42
CA LEU A 112 -14.27 2.32 -15.46
C LEU A 112 -14.90 0.94 -15.28
N ARG A 113 -16.22 0.92 -15.02
CA ARG A 113 -17.01 -0.31 -15.06
C ARG A 113 -16.75 -0.97 -16.42
N LYS A 114 -16.32 -2.24 -16.43
CA LYS A 114 -16.07 -3.05 -17.64
C LYS A 114 -17.33 -3.38 -18.45
N SER A 115 -18.35 -2.51 -18.44
CA SER A 115 -19.63 -2.75 -19.08
C SER A 115 -20.01 -1.59 -19.99
N PHE A 116 -19.50 -1.62 -21.22
CA PHE A 116 -20.24 -1.16 -22.40
C PHE A 116 -19.60 -1.66 -23.72
N MET A 117 -19.34 -2.96 -23.87
CA MET A 117 -18.91 -3.49 -25.20
C MET A 117 -19.18 -4.99 -25.43
N SER A 118 -20.11 -5.61 -24.68
CA SER A 118 -20.48 -7.02 -24.90
C SER A 118 -21.91 -7.24 -25.40
N SER A 119 -22.56 -6.20 -25.93
CA SER A 119 -23.91 -6.29 -26.52
C SER A 119 -23.99 -5.87 -28.00
N MET A 120 -22.87 -5.92 -28.75
CA MET A 120 -22.85 -5.64 -30.19
C MET A 120 -22.26 -6.78 -31.03
N THR A 121 -22.52 -8.03 -30.64
CA THR A 121 -22.35 -9.19 -31.54
C THR A 121 -23.58 -10.09 -31.47
N THR A 122 -24.74 -9.53 -31.80
CA THR A 122 -25.85 -10.28 -32.39
C THR A 122 -26.37 -9.46 -33.56
N GLY A 123 -26.09 -9.92 -34.78
CA GLY A 123 -26.62 -9.34 -36.02
C GLY A 123 -25.54 -8.99 -37.03
N GLN A 124 -25.06 -9.97 -37.79
CA GLN A 124 -25.61 -10.35 -39.10
C GLN A 124 -25.08 -11.73 -39.50
#